data_AF-A0A956JNI8-F1
#
_entry.id   AF-A0A956JNI8-F1
#
_cell.length_a   1.000
_cell.length_b   1.000
_cell.length_c   1.000
_cell.angle_alpha   90.00
_cell.angle_beta   90.00
_cell.angle_gamma   90.00
#
_symmetry.space_group_name_H-M   'P 1'
#
loop_
_entity.id
_entity.type
_entity.pdbx_description
1 polymer ?
#
loop_
_entity_poly.entity_id
_entity_poly.type
_entity_poly.pdbx_seq_one_letter_code
_entity_poly.pdbx_strand_id
1 'polypeptide(L)'
;RVLARHPKTTFLGIHLANYPENLDYVDKLLDRFPNLYVDISARVPEIGRHPVEKVRRFFEKHQDRILFGTDLIVTPRGMQLGSVSPDPPTFKDAIKYYEAHRRYFETDLRNIKHPTPIQGRWRINAINLPKKILKKFYYDNADKLIFAPRRAWLAKHAAAAKQKPSSKTPKTTKTTK
;
A
#
# COMPACT_ATOMS: atom_id res chain seq x y z
N ARG A 1 16.26 -12.34 10.31
CA ARG A 1 17.57 -12.70 9.71
C ARG A 1 17.82 -12.01 8.37
N VAL A 2 16.84 -11.96 7.44
CA VAL A 2 16.99 -11.27 6.13
C VAL A 2 17.12 -9.75 6.29
N LEU A 3 16.16 -9.08 6.95
CA LEU A 3 16.15 -7.61 7.09
C LEU A 3 17.50 -7.03 7.59
N ALA A 4 18.06 -7.66 8.64
CA ALA A 4 19.34 -7.25 9.23
C ALA A 4 20.56 -7.43 8.30
N ARG A 5 20.53 -8.45 7.43
CA ARG A 5 21.65 -8.77 6.53
C ARG A 5 21.69 -7.90 5.28
N HIS A 6 20.60 -7.21 4.97
CA HIS A 6 20.49 -6.39 3.76
C HIS A 6 20.08 -4.95 4.11
N PRO A 7 20.91 -4.21 4.87
CA PRO A 7 20.56 -2.85 5.32
C PRO A 7 20.44 -1.84 4.15
N LYS A 8 21.02 -2.15 2.99
CA LYS A 8 20.93 -1.32 1.77
C LYS A 8 19.70 -1.64 0.91
N THR A 9 18.92 -2.65 1.28
CA THR A 9 17.68 -3.04 0.58
C THR A 9 16.51 -2.52 1.39
N THR A 10 15.60 -1.81 0.74
CA THR A 10 14.33 -1.41 1.33
C THR A 10 13.33 -2.56 1.20
N PHE A 11 12.66 -2.91 2.30
CA PHE A 11 11.64 -3.95 2.35
C PHE A 11 10.26 -3.34 2.57
N LEU A 12 9.25 -3.92 1.93
CA LEU A 12 7.84 -3.69 2.26
C LEU A 12 7.28 -4.97 2.88
N GLY A 13 7.06 -4.95 4.19
CA GLY A 13 6.44 -6.03 4.95
C GLY A 13 4.94 -6.03 4.73
N ILE A 14 4.47 -6.91 3.85
CA ILE A 14 3.09 -6.93 3.41
C ILE A 14 2.14 -7.24 4.58
N HIS A 15 0.99 -6.57 4.64
CA HIS A 15 -0.05 -6.81 5.65
C HIS A 15 0.42 -6.67 7.11
N LEU A 16 1.06 -5.55 7.45
CA LEU A 16 1.73 -5.31 8.74
C LEU A 16 2.74 -6.40 9.08
N ALA A 17 3.60 -6.73 8.12
CA ALA A 17 4.55 -7.84 8.21
C ALA A 17 3.88 -9.18 8.59
N ASN A 18 2.61 -9.35 8.19
CA ASN A 18 1.76 -10.51 8.45
C ASN A 18 1.57 -10.84 9.94
N TYR A 19 1.65 -9.85 10.84
CA TYR A 19 1.34 -10.07 12.27
C TYR A 19 0.56 -8.92 12.94
N PRO A 20 -0.58 -8.49 12.35
CA PRO A 20 -1.38 -7.39 12.89
C PRO A 20 -1.98 -7.67 14.27
N GLU A 21 -2.13 -8.94 14.66
CA GLU A 21 -2.62 -9.37 15.98
C GLU A 21 -1.62 -9.01 17.08
N ASN A 22 -0.34 -8.84 16.75
CA ASN A 22 0.72 -8.47 17.68
C ASN A 22 1.41 -7.18 17.24
N LEU A 23 0.69 -6.05 17.43
CA LEU A 23 1.19 -4.74 17.03
C LEU A 23 2.49 -4.33 17.77
N ASP A 24 2.74 -4.84 18.98
CA ASP A 24 3.98 -4.57 19.71
C ASP A 24 5.20 -5.24 19.06
N TYR A 25 5.00 -6.41 18.43
CA TYR A 25 6.05 -7.04 17.64
C TYR A 25 6.36 -6.21 16.38
N VAL A 26 5.34 -5.74 15.67
CA VAL A 26 5.50 -4.92 14.46
C VAL A 26 6.17 -3.58 14.80
N ASP A 27 5.79 -2.95 15.91
CA ASP A 27 6.41 -1.74 16.45
C ASP A 27 7.92 -1.93 16.68
N LYS A 28 8.30 -2.97 17.41
CA LYS A 28 9.73 -3.32 17.64
C LYS A 28 10.47 -3.65 16.35
N LEU A 29 9.79 -4.26 15.38
CA LEU A 29 10.37 -4.59 14.09
C LEU A 29 10.69 -3.32 13.29
N LEU A 30 9.77 -2.36 13.29
CA LEU A 30 9.96 -1.06 12.64
C LEU A 30 11.01 -0.20 13.35
N ASP A 31 11.10 -0.25 14.68
CA ASP A 31 12.19 0.42 15.42
C ASP A 31 13.55 -0.13 15.03
N ARG A 32 13.67 -1.46 14.96
CA ARG A 32 14.94 -2.14 14.71
C ARG A 32 15.44 -2.00 13.27
N PHE A 33 14.53 -1.92 12.30
CA PHE A 33 14.87 -1.95 10.88
C PHE A 33 14.40 -0.66 10.17
N PRO A 34 15.28 0.36 10.03
CA PRO A 34 14.92 1.62 9.38
C PRO A 34 14.66 1.45 7.87
N ASN A 35 15.13 0.36 7.27
CA ASN A 35 14.88 -0.04 5.89
C ASN A 35 13.58 -0.85 5.69
N LEU A 36 12.75 -1.01 6.73
CA LEU A 36 11.45 -1.68 6.65
C LEU A 36 10.30 -0.66 6.60
N TYR A 37 9.43 -0.83 5.60
CA TYR A 37 8.09 -0.27 5.48
C TYR A 37 7.07 -1.38 5.69
N VAL A 38 5.84 -1.02 6.01
CA VAL A 38 4.70 -1.95 6.06
C VAL A 38 3.48 -1.34 5.38
N ASP A 39 2.54 -2.16 4.91
CA ASP A 39 1.20 -1.71 4.52
C ASP A 39 0.11 -2.34 5.41
N ILE A 40 -1.13 -1.91 5.25
CA ILE A 40 -2.28 -2.36 6.07
C ILE A 40 -3.27 -3.28 5.35
N SER A 41 -3.00 -3.65 4.09
CA SER A 41 -3.95 -4.36 3.22
C SER A 41 -4.55 -5.56 3.92
N ALA A 42 -5.87 -5.71 3.83
CA ALA A 42 -6.68 -6.73 4.48
C ALA A 42 -6.69 -6.72 6.02
N ARG A 43 -5.98 -5.81 6.72
CA ARG A 43 -5.76 -5.91 8.18
C ARG A 43 -6.55 -4.95 9.04
N VAL A 44 -7.44 -4.13 8.48
CA VAL A 44 -8.33 -3.27 9.29
C VAL A 44 -9.10 -4.06 10.37
N PRO A 45 -9.67 -5.26 10.09
CA PRO A 45 -10.37 -6.03 11.12
C PRO A 45 -9.49 -6.38 12.31
N GLU A 46 -8.25 -6.83 12.07
CA GLU A 46 -7.29 -7.23 13.11
C GLU A 46 -6.70 -6.03 13.86
N ILE A 47 -6.28 -4.99 13.15
CA ILE A 47 -5.78 -3.75 13.77
C ILE A 47 -6.87 -3.14 14.67
N GLY A 48 -8.13 -3.18 14.22
CA GLY A 48 -9.27 -2.64 14.95
C GLY A 48 -9.65 -3.39 16.24
N ARG A 49 -9.03 -4.55 16.52
CA ARG A 49 -9.18 -5.26 17.81
C ARG A 49 -8.31 -4.68 18.92
N HIS A 50 -7.29 -3.90 18.58
CA HIS A 50 -6.43 -3.24 19.56
C HIS A 50 -7.11 -2.00 20.15
N PRO A 51 -6.71 -1.58 21.36
CA PRO A 51 -7.14 -0.29 21.91
C PRO A 51 -6.83 0.86 20.96
N VAL A 52 -7.77 1.78 20.78
CA VAL A 52 -7.68 2.91 19.83
C VAL A 52 -6.38 3.68 20.01
N GLU A 53 -6.00 4.01 21.24
CA GLU A 53 -4.79 4.78 21.51
C GLU A 53 -3.50 4.01 21.22
N LYS A 54 -3.53 2.68 21.33
CA LYS A 54 -2.38 1.85 20.92
C LYS A 54 -2.17 1.94 19.41
N VAL A 55 -3.25 1.82 18.63
CA VAL A 55 -3.20 1.94 17.17
C VAL A 55 -2.77 3.35 16.77
N ARG A 56 -3.38 4.39 17.35
CA ARG A 56 -3.01 5.78 17.07
C ARG A 56 -1.53 6.05 17.29
N ARG A 57 -0.98 5.67 18.46
CA ARG A 57 0.44 5.83 18.76
C ARG A 57 1.35 5.09 17.77
N PHE A 58 0.97 3.87 17.36
CA PHE A 58 1.72 3.12 16.36
C PHE A 58 1.78 3.87 15.02
N PHE A 59 0.64 4.39 14.54
CA PHE A 59 0.59 5.17 13.30
C PHE A 59 1.33 6.51 13.43
N GLU A 60 1.25 7.19 14.57
CA GLU A 60 1.97 8.44 14.83
C GLU A 60 3.49 8.24 14.85
N LYS A 61 3.97 7.21 15.56
CA LYS A 61 5.39 6.86 15.68
C LYS A 61 6.02 6.45 14.35
N HIS A 62 5.29 5.69 13.53
CA HIS A 62 5.79 5.13 12.27
C HIS A 62 5.15 5.77 11.03
N GLN A 63 4.64 7.00 11.14
CA GLN A 63 3.85 7.70 10.11
C GLN A 63 4.53 7.81 8.74
N ASP A 64 5.87 7.77 8.67
CA ASP A 64 6.64 7.88 7.43
C ASP A 64 6.94 6.51 6.77
N ARG A 65 6.44 5.40 7.35
CA ARG A 65 6.76 4.03 6.94
C ARG A 65 5.57 3.07 6.87
N ILE A 66 4.36 3.56 7.11
CA ILE A 66 3.12 2.79 6.97
C ILE A 66 2.39 3.24 5.70
N LEU A 67 2.09 2.30 4.81
CA LEU A 67 1.37 2.53 3.56
C LEU A 67 -0.08 2.10 3.68
N PHE A 68 -0.97 2.85 3.04
CA PHE A 68 -2.34 2.42 2.84
C PHE A 68 -2.43 1.40 1.70
N GLY A 69 -3.27 0.40 1.89
CA GLY A 69 -3.73 -0.51 0.87
C GLY A 69 -5.01 -1.19 1.34
N THR A 70 -5.95 -1.44 0.43
CA THR A 70 -7.24 -2.05 0.78
C THR A 70 -7.26 -3.55 0.58
N ASP A 71 -6.29 -4.10 -0.15
CA ASP A 71 -6.35 -5.46 -0.72
C ASP A 71 -7.49 -5.66 -1.75
N LEU A 72 -7.94 -4.58 -2.38
CA LEU A 72 -8.85 -4.65 -3.53
C LEU A 72 -8.10 -5.20 -4.75
N ILE A 73 -8.62 -6.27 -5.33
CA ILE A 73 -8.11 -6.86 -6.57
C ILE A 73 -9.13 -6.60 -7.68
N VAL A 74 -8.66 -6.06 -8.81
CA VAL A 74 -9.47 -5.85 -10.02
C VAL A 74 -8.78 -6.52 -11.19
N THR A 75 -9.45 -7.48 -11.83
CA THR A 75 -8.94 -8.21 -12.99
C THR A 75 -10.01 -8.27 -14.08
N PRO A 76 -9.65 -8.65 -15.32
CA PRO A 76 -10.64 -8.94 -16.36
C PRO A 76 -11.65 -10.04 -15.98
N ARG A 77 -11.33 -10.90 -14.99
CA ARG A 77 -12.19 -11.98 -14.50
C ARG A 77 -13.12 -11.55 -13.36
N GLY A 78 -13.03 -10.30 -12.91
CA GLY A 78 -13.84 -9.77 -11.82
C GLY A 78 -13.04 -9.07 -10.72
N MET A 79 -13.71 -8.83 -9.60
CA MET A 79 -13.24 -8.02 -8.48
C MET A 79 -13.25 -8.82 -7.17
N GLN A 80 -12.34 -8.50 -6.25
CA GLN A 80 -12.29 -9.09 -4.91
C GLN A 80 -12.02 -8.00 -3.86
N LEU A 81 -12.83 -7.96 -2.80
CA LEU A 81 -12.77 -6.93 -1.75
C LEU A 81 -11.95 -7.40 -0.54
N GLY A 82 -10.65 -7.63 -0.74
CA GLY A 82 -9.73 -8.13 0.30
C GLY A 82 -9.93 -9.56 0.78
N SER A 83 -10.99 -10.23 0.33
CA SER A 83 -11.19 -11.67 0.47
C SER A 83 -12.22 -12.16 -0.54
N VAL A 84 -12.21 -13.46 -0.82
CA VAL A 84 -13.21 -14.13 -1.66
C VAL A 84 -14.60 -13.85 -1.09
N SER A 85 -15.49 -13.39 -1.97
CA SER A 85 -16.92 -13.19 -1.68
C SER A 85 -17.71 -14.31 -2.35
N PRO A 86 -18.84 -14.77 -1.78
CA PRO A 86 -19.69 -15.78 -2.41
C PRO A 86 -20.20 -15.33 -3.78
N ASP A 87 -20.60 -14.07 -3.87
CA ASP A 87 -21.05 -13.43 -5.09
C ASP A 87 -19.99 -12.46 -5.63
N PRO A 88 -19.88 -12.28 -6.96
CA PRO A 88 -19.01 -11.28 -7.56
C PRO A 88 -19.33 -9.87 -7.03
N PRO A 89 -18.38 -9.16 -6.41
CA PRO A 89 -18.57 -7.79 -5.95
C PRO A 89 -18.86 -6.83 -7.11
N THR A 90 -19.76 -5.88 -6.87
CA THR A 90 -20.01 -4.79 -7.80
C THR A 90 -19.11 -3.59 -7.53
N PHE A 91 -19.05 -2.63 -8.46
CA PHE A 91 -18.36 -1.37 -8.23
C PHE A 91 -18.93 -0.59 -7.03
N LYS A 92 -20.25 -0.69 -6.80
CA LYS A 92 -20.92 -0.09 -5.64
C LYS A 92 -20.40 -0.70 -4.33
N ASP A 93 -20.07 -1.98 -4.32
CA ASP A 93 -19.52 -2.65 -3.15
C ASP A 93 -18.06 -2.26 -2.92
N ALA A 94 -17.28 -2.06 -3.98
CA ALA A 94 -15.93 -1.48 -3.85
C ALA A 94 -15.93 -0.07 -3.26
N ILE A 95 -16.88 0.79 -3.64
CA ILE A 95 -17.03 2.12 -3.04
C ILE A 95 -17.30 1.99 -1.54
N LYS A 96 -18.29 1.18 -1.14
CA LYS A 96 -18.61 0.94 0.28
C LYS A 96 -17.42 0.36 1.05
N TYR A 97 -16.65 -0.53 0.42
CA TYR A 97 -15.44 -1.13 0.97
C TYR A 97 -14.37 -0.07 1.24
N TYR A 98 -14.13 0.82 0.29
CA TYR A 98 -13.21 1.94 0.45
C TYR A 98 -13.69 2.94 1.51
N GLU A 99 -14.98 3.28 1.53
CA GLU A 99 -15.59 4.14 2.54
C GLU A 99 -15.49 3.54 3.96
N ALA A 100 -15.58 2.21 4.10
CA ALA A 100 -15.36 1.55 5.38
C ALA A 100 -13.93 1.73 5.90
N HIS A 101 -12.92 1.70 5.02
CA HIS A 101 -11.54 2.02 5.40
C HIS A 101 -11.42 3.48 5.84
N ARG A 102 -11.93 4.43 5.04
CA ARG A 102 -11.91 5.85 5.38
C ARG A 102 -12.60 6.14 6.71
N ARG A 103 -13.79 5.57 6.95
CA ARG A 103 -14.49 5.70 8.22
C ARG A 103 -13.63 5.24 9.40
N TYR A 104 -12.92 4.13 9.27
CA TYR A 104 -12.03 3.65 10.34
C TYR A 104 -10.85 4.59 10.63
N PHE A 105 -10.20 5.12 9.59
CA PHE A 105 -8.99 5.94 9.76
C PHE A 105 -9.27 7.43 10.04
N GLU A 106 -10.38 7.97 9.54
CA GLU A 106 -10.63 9.42 9.48
C GLU A 106 -11.68 9.91 10.51
N THR A 107 -12.31 9.00 11.26
CA THR A 107 -13.38 9.36 12.21
C THR A 107 -13.08 8.85 13.61
N ASP A 108 -13.87 9.28 14.58
CA ASP A 108 -13.88 8.82 15.97
C ASP A 108 -15.05 7.86 16.27
N LEU A 109 -15.76 7.40 15.24
CA LEU A 109 -16.91 6.50 15.37
C LEU A 109 -16.56 5.25 16.18
N ARG A 110 -17.43 4.94 17.13
CA ARG A 110 -17.29 3.76 17.99
C ARG A 110 -18.21 2.65 17.53
N ASN A 111 -17.81 1.42 17.82
CA ASN A 111 -18.59 0.23 17.57
C ASN A 111 -19.08 0.20 16.12
N ILE A 112 -18.20 0.14 15.12
CA ILE A 112 -18.54 0.08 13.69
C ILE A 112 -18.20 -1.28 13.08
N LYS A 113 -18.86 -1.65 11.97
CA LYS A 113 -18.49 -2.84 11.20
C LYS A 113 -17.17 -2.58 10.46
N HIS A 114 -16.28 -3.57 10.46
CA HIS A 114 -15.04 -3.52 9.68
C HIS A 114 -15.27 -3.92 8.21
N PRO A 115 -14.35 -3.56 7.28
CA PRO A 115 -14.57 -3.72 5.84
C PRO A 115 -14.62 -5.18 5.36
N THR A 116 -14.11 -6.16 6.13
CA THR A 116 -13.93 -7.54 5.66
C THR A 116 -14.63 -8.58 6.57
N PRO A 117 -15.97 -8.75 6.51
CA PRO A 117 -16.75 -9.54 7.47
C PRO A 117 -16.37 -11.03 7.60
N ILE A 118 -15.74 -11.62 6.58
CA ILE A 118 -15.30 -13.02 6.62
C ILE A 118 -14.18 -13.25 7.67
N GLN A 119 -13.43 -12.21 8.04
CA GLN A 119 -12.42 -12.31 9.09
C GLN A 119 -13.04 -12.38 10.49
N GLY A 120 -14.31 -11.98 10.64
CA GLY A 120 -15.05 -12.12 11.88
C GLY A 120 -16.21 -11.13 12.01
N ARG A 121 -16.96 -11.27 13.11
CA ARG A 121 -18.19 -10.49 13.38
C ARG A 121 -18.03 -9.46 14.50
N TRP A 122 -16.80 -9.19 14.95
CA TRP A 122 -16.56 -8.17 15.96
C TRP A 122 -16.71 -6.77 15.37
N ARG A 123 -16.91 -5.79 16.25
CA ARG A 123 -16.99 -4.38 15.88
C ARG A 123 -15.72 -3.68 16.36
N ILE A 124 -15.34 -2.64 15.63
CA ILE A 124 -14.08 -1.91 15.85
C ILE A 124 -14.38 -0.44 16.16
N ASN A 125 -13.41 0.25 16.75
CA ASN A 125 -13.48 1.67 17.04
C ASN A 125 -12.53 2.42 16.11
N ALA A 126 -13.03 3.44 15.40
CA ALA A 126 -12.24 4.26 14.51
C ALA A 126 -11.17 5.06 15.27
N ILE A 127 -10.07 5.38 14.59
CA ILE A 127 -8.85 5.86 15.22
C ILE A 127 -8.56 7.34 14.95
N ASN A 128 -9.36 8.06 14.15
CA ASN A 128 -9.30 9.50 13.94
C ASN A 128 -7.89 10.08 13.68
N LEU A 129 -7.14 9.52 12.73
CA LEU A 129 -5.78 9.95 12.47
C LEU A 129 -5.74 11.43 12.03
N PRO A 130 -4.76 12.22 12.51
CA PRO A 130 -4.56 13.60 12.06
C PRO A 130 -4.38 13.70 10.53
N LYS A 131 -4.93 14.75 9.90
CA LYS A 131 -4.83 14.99 8.44
C LYS A 131 -3.39 14.91 7.91
N LYS A 132 -2.42 15.41 8.67
CA LYS A 132 -0.99 15.35 8.30
C LYS A 132 -0.46 13.91 8.18
N ILE A 133 -0.95 13.00 9.02
CA ILE A 133 -0.59 11.58 8.99
C ILE A 133 -1.36 10.87 7.87
N LEU A 134 -2.64 11.18 7.69
CA LEU A 134 -3.46 10.62 6.61
C LEU A 134 -2.84 10.92 5.23
N LYS A 135 -2.32 12.13 5.00
CA LYS A 135 -1.63 12.46 3.73
C LYS A 135 -0.42 11.55 3.48
N LYS A 136 0.39 11.29 4.51
CA LYS A 136 1.54 10.39 4.40
C LYS A 136 1.11 8.95 4.13
N PHE A 137 0.13 8.50 4.91
CA PHE A 137 -0.43 7.15 4.85
C PHE A 137 -1.07 6.83 3.50
N TYR A 138 -1.90 7.73 2.96
CA TYR A 138 -2.59 7.54 1.69
C TYR A 138 -1.74 7.78 0.46
N TYR A 139 -0.70 8.63 0.55
CA TYR A 139 0.02 9.08 -0.64
C TYR A 139 1.53 9.20 -0.44
N ASP A 140 2.03 10.07 0.46
CA ASP A 140 3.45 10.45 0.44
C ASP A 140 4.40 9.26 0.62
N ASN A 141 4.02 8.28 1.46
CA ASN A 141 4.84 7.10 1.70
C ASN A 141 4.92 6.19 0.47
N ALA A 142 3.80 5.97 -0.22
CA ALA A 142 3.76 5.19 -1.46
C ALA A 142 4.49 5.92 -2.60
N ASP A 143 4.34 7.24 -2.69
CA ASP A 143 5.05 8.04 -3.66
C ASP A 143 6.57 7.96 -3.45
N LYS A 144 7.04 8.20 -2.23
CA LYS A 144 8.45 8.10 -1.86
C LYS A 144 9.05 6.71 -2.13
N LEU A 145 8.31 5.65 -1.78
CA LEU A 145 8.83 4.27 -1.85
C LEU A 145 8.76 3.67 -3.25
N ILE A 146 7.66 3.88 -3.97
CA ILE A 146 7.31 3.13 -5.19
C ILE A 146 7.37 4.02 -6.42
N PHE A 147 6.65 5.15 -6.41
CA PHE A 147 6.38 5.88 -7.63
C PHE A 147 7.48 6.89 -8.00
N ALA A 148 8.03 7.62 -7.03
CA ALA A 148 9.11 8.57 -7.26
C ALA A 148 10.39 7.91 -7.82
N PRO A 149 10.88 6.78 -7.26
CA PRO A 149 12.02 6.08 -7.84
C PRO A 149 11.76 5.60 -9.27
N ARG A 150 10.54 5.07 -9.54
CA ARG A 150 10.16 4.64 -10.88
C ARG A 150 10.13 5.80 -11.87
N ARG A 151 9.55 6.95 -11.50
CA ARG A 151 9.54 8.16 -12.35
C ARG A 151 10.95 8.66 -12.64
N ALA A 152 11.81 8.72 -11.63
CA ALA A 152 13.21 9.13 -11.80
C ALA A 152 13.97 8.18 -12.74
N TRP A 153 13.77 6.86 -12.57
CA TRP A 153 14.34 5.86 -13.46
C TRP A 153 13.85 6.03 -14.91
N LEU A 154 12.54 6.20 -15.12
CA LEU A 154 11.96 6.41 -16.45
C LEU A 154 12.51 7.68 -17.11
N ALA A 155 12.59 8.79 -16.38
CA ALA A 155 13.11 10.06 -16.90
C ALA A 155 14.57 9.92 -17.37
N LYS A 156 15.42 9.24 -16.59
CA LYS A 156 16.82 9.00 -16.93
C LYS A 156 16.97 8.16 -18.22
N HIS A 157 16.12 7.17 -18.43
CA HIS A 157 16.25 6.24 -19.56
C HIS A 157 15.45 6.64 -20.81
N ALA A 158 14.42 7.48 -20.66
CA ALA A 158 13.73 8.09 -21.80
C ALA A 158 14.65 9.06 -22.58
N ALA A 159 15.56 9.76 -21.89
CA ALA A 159 16.56 10.62 -22.52
C ALA A 159 17.59 9.83 -23.35
N ALA A 160 17.97 8.62 -22.91
CA ALA A 160 18.92 7.77 -23.62
C ALA A 160 18.34 7.19 -24.93
N ALA A 161 17.03 6.93 -25.00
CA ALA A 161 16.36 6.45 -26.20
C ALA A 161 16.30 7.51 -27.33
N LYS A 162 16.30 8.81 -26.98
CA LYS A 162 16.28 9.91 -27.95
C LYS A 162 17.65 10.26 -28.54
N GLN A 163 18.74 9.68 -28.01
CA GLN A 163 20.12 9.96 -28.48
C GLN A 163 20.70 8.89 -29.42
N LYS A 164 19.93 7.85 -29.81
CA LYS A 164 20.39 6.94 -30.87
C LYS A 164 20.27 7.64 -32.24
N PRO A 165 21.37 7.85 -32.99
CA PRO A 165 21.29 8.41 -34.33
C PRO A 165 20.50 7.45 -35.24
N SER A 166 19.61 8.00 -36.05
CA SER A 166 18.97 7.29 -37.17
C SER A 166 20.07 6.65 -38.02
N SER A 167 20.15 5.33 -38.02
CA SER A 167 21.04 4.58 -38.92
C SER A 167 20.56 4.83 -40.35
N LYS A 168 21.42 5.52 -41.10
CA LYS A 168 21.36 5.85 -42.54
C LYS A 168 20.48 4.90 -43.37
N THR A 169 19.53 5.50 -44.10
CA THR A 169 18.79 4.89 -45.20
C THR A 169 19.78 4.32 -46.24
N PRO A 170 19.61 3.07 -46.72
CA PRO A 170 20.43 2.54 -47.81
C PRO A 170 20.18 3.35 -49.09
N LYS A 171 21.24 3.90 -49.69
CA LYS A 171 21.17 4.45 -51.05
C LYS A 171 20.95 3.29 -52.01
N THR A 172 19.80 3.27 -52.68
CA THR A 172 19.53 2.40 -53.82
C THR A 172 20.37 2.87 -55.01
N THR A 173 21.44 2.16 -55.33
CA THR A 173 22.14 2.27 -56.61
C THR A 173 21.26 1.63 -57.69
N LYS A 174 20.60 2.46 -58.50
CA LYS A 174 20.04 2.05 -59.79
C LYS A 174 21.21 1.63 -60.69
N THR A 175 21.26 0.35 -61.06
CA THR A 175 22.14 -0.14 -62.12
C THR A 175 21.31 -0.17 -63.39
N THR A 176 21.60 0.72 -64.33
CA THR A 176 21.14 0.65 -65.72
C THR A 176 22.01 -0.34 -66.48
N LYS A 177 21.38 -1.37 -67.06
CA LYS A 177 21.72 -1.97 -68.35
C LYS A 177 20.51 -2.74 -68.86
#